data_AF-A0A7X7BZT0-F1
#
_entry.id   AF-A0A7X7BZT0-F1
#
_cell.length_a   1.000
_cell.length_b   1.000
_cell.length_c   1.000
_cell.angle_alpha   90.00
_cell.angle_beta   90.00
_cell.angle_gamma   90.00
#
_symmetry.space_group_name_H-M   'P 1'
#
loop_
_entity.id
_entity.type
_entity.pdbx_description
1 polymer ?
#
loop_
_entity_poly.entity_id
_entity_poly.type
_entity_poly.pdbx_seq_one_letter_code
_entity_poly.pdbx_strand_id
1 'polypeptide(L)'
;MIKKILPDIIAIVALIFISYAYFTPAVFQDRVLLADDNTGGWGSNSDIGPYREQTGEHSRWTNSIFSGMPNYQLDPNYDSQTAIKKFSDIYHLYLPTYVWYLFVMLIGFYILMRVMKMLPLMSVLGAIIWALSYYFIIIIGAGHIWKLTTLAYVPPTIAGIILAYRGKYLPGALLAAVFAALQIQANHLQMTYYFLFVIFFMAVAYFVSACKEKQLPRFFKATGALVVAAILAVSVNLSSIYHTYEYSKESIRGKRELVKENSADQTNSGLDRSYITAWSYG
;
A
#
# COMPACT_ATOMS: atom_id res chain seq x y z
N MET A 1 -20.15 -21.58 -17.42
CA MET A 1 -19.09 -20.81 -16.72
C MET A 1 -19.43 -19.31 -16.64
N ILE A 2 -19.86 -18.69 -17.74
CA ILE A 2 -20.18 -17.24 -17.83
C ILE A 2 -21.22 -16.77 -16.79
N LYS A 3 -22.34 -17.50 -16.61
CA LYS A 3 -23.38 -17.15 -15.61
C LYS A 3 -22.87 -17.08 -14.16
N LYS A 4 -21.76 -17.73 -13.82
CA LYS A 4 -21.17 -17.71 -12.47
C LYS A 4 -20.24 -16.52 -12.24
N ILE A 5 -19.65 -15.97 -13.30
CA ILE A 5 -18.68 -14.87 -13.24
C ILE A 5 -19.37 -13.53 -13.55
N LEU A 6 -20.49 -13.56 -14.28
CA LEU A 6 -21.26 -12.36 -14.63
C LEU A 6 -21.58 -11.45 -13.42
N PRO A 7 -22.00 -11.97 -12.24
CA PRO A 7 -22.24 -11.12 -11.08
C PRO A 7 -20.98 -10.38 -10.58
N ASP A 8 -19.81 -11.01 -10.67
CA ASP A 8 -18.53 -10.41 -10.30
C ASP A 8 -18.11 -9.34 -11.33
N ILE A 9 -18.36 -9.56 -12.62
CA ILE A 9 -18.11 -8.58 -13.68
C ILE A 9 -19.00 -7.34 -13.47
N ILE A 10 -20.30 -7.54 -13.23
CA ILE A 10 -21.25 -6.45 -12.95
C ILE A 10 -20.79 -5.67 -11.71
N ALA A 11 -20.35 -6.37 -10.66
CA ALA A 11 -19.81 -5.73 -9.48
C ALA A 11 -18.59 -4.85 -9.81
N ILE A 12 -17.60 -5.36 -10.56
CA ILE A 12 -16.41 -4.59 -10.95
C ILE A 12 -16.80 -3.34 -11.73
N VAL A 13 -17.70 -3.46 -12.72
CA VAL A 13 -18.21 -2.30 -13.48
C VAL A 13 -18.90 -1.28 -12.57
N ALA A 14 -19.70 -1.74 -11.60
CA ALA A 14 -20.33 -0.86 -10.62
C ALA A 14 -19.30 -0.14 -9.74
N LEU A 15 -18.24 -0.80 -9.30
CA LEU A 15 -17.17 -0.18 -8.51
C LEU A 15 -16.42 0.90 -9.30
N ILE A 16 -16.17 0.68 -10.59
CA ILE A 16 -15.61 1.68 -11.50
C ILE A 16 -16.55 2.88 -11.59
N PHE A 17 -17.85 2.64 -11.82
CA PHE A 17 -18.84 3.71 -11.93
C PHE A 17 -18.94 4.54 -10.65
N ILE A 18 -18.95 3.91 -9.47
CA ILE A 18 -18.96 4.60 -8.18
C ILE A 18 -17.72 5.49 -8.02
N SER A 19 -16.55 5.00 -8.44
CA SER A 19 -15.30 5.76 -8.34
C SER A 19 -15.32 7.01 -9.22
N TYR A 20 -15.83 6.90 -10.45
CA TYR A 20 -16.05 8.05 -11.33
C TYR A 20 -17.10 9.02 -10.79
N ALA A 21 -18.24 8.49 -10.31
CA ALA A 21 -19.32 9.30 -9.79
C ALA A 21 -18.85 10.20 -8.63
N TYR A 22 -18.05 9.65 -7.72
CA TYR A 22 -17.51 10.40 -6.58
C TYR A 22 -16.56 11.53 -7.02
N PHE A 23 -15.67 11.25 -7.98
CA PHE A 23 -14.69 12.23 -8.48
C PHE A 23 -15.15 12.96 -9.75
N THR A 24 -16.46 13.06 -9.99
CA THR A 24 -17.01 13.76 -11.17
C THR A 24 -16.42 15.16 -11.36
N PRO A 25 -16.32 16.03 -10.32
CA PRO A 25 -15.73 17.35 -10.50
C PRO A 25 -14.26 17.30 -10.92
N ALA A 26 -13.50 16.32 -10.41
CA ALA A 26 -12.08 16.20 -10.74
C ALA A 26 -11.85 15.65 -12.14
N VAL A 27 -12.73 14.77 -12.63
CA VAL A 27 -12.59 14.10 -13.92
C VAL A 27 -13.18 14.91 -15.07
N PHE A 28 -14.36 15.52 -14.89
CA PHE A 28 -15.12 16.14 -15.98
C PHE A 28 -15.06 17.66 -15.99
N GLN A 29 -14.54 18.29 -14.93
CA GLN A 29 -14.43 19.75 -14.81
C GLN A 29 -12.97 20.20 -14.66
N ASP A 30 -12.02 19.30 -14.90
CA ASP A 30 -10.57 19.51 -14.79
C ASP A 30 -10.13 20.17 -13.47
N ARG A 31 -10.88 19.90 -12.39
CA ARG A 31 -10.56 20.42 -11.06
C ARG A 31 -9.52 19.53 -10.40
N VAL A 32 -8.43 20.14 -9.95
CA VAL A 32 -7.39 19.43 -9.21
C VAL A 32 -7.64 19.61 -7.71
N LEU A 33 -7.50 18.52 -6.95
CA LEU A 33 -7.45 18.61 -5.49
C LEU A 33 -6.12 19.24 -5.09
N LEU A 34 -6.17 20.45 -4.53
CA LEU A 34 -5.00 21.11 -3.97
C LEU A 34 -4.72 20.47 -2.60
N ALA A 35 -3.86 19.47 -2.60
CA ALA A 35 -3.39 18.80 -1.40
C ALA A 35 -1.98 19.28 -1.05
N ASP A 36 -1.75 19.61 0.22
CA ASP A 36 -0.47 20.17 0.68
C ASP A 36 0.71 19.24 0.40
N ASP A 37 0.55 17.93 0.66
CA ASP A 37 1.58 16.92 0.39
C ASP A 37 1.93 16.80 -1.10
N ASN A 38 0.92 16.86 -1.97
CA ASN A 38 1.13 16.78 -3.42
C ASN A 38 1.87 18.02 -3.92
N THR A 39 1.47 19.20 -3.42
CA THR A 39 2.05 20.48 -3.84
C THR A 39 3.49 20.60 -3.37
N GLY A 40 3.79 20.21 -2.13
CA GLY A 40 5.16 20.13 -1.62
C GLY A 40 6.01 19.09 -2.37
N GLY A 41 5.42 17.95 -2.71
CA GLY A 41 6.07 16.91 -3.52
C GLY A 41 6.44 17.38 -4.92
N TRP A 42 5.56 18.11 -5.60
CA TRP A 42 5.85 18.71 -6.91
C TRP A 42 6.97 19.74 -6.85
N GLY A 43 6.96 20.61 -5.85
CA GLY A 43 8.06 21.56 -5.64
C GLY A 43 9.40 20.85 -5.46
N SER A 44 9.40 19.80 -4.62
CA SER A 44 10.59 19.01 -4.27
C SER A 44 11.16 18.20 -5.44
N ASN A 45 10.34 17.85 -6.43
CA ASN A 45 10.73 17.01 -7.58
C ASN A 45 10.72 17.78 -8.92
N SER A 46 10.69 19.11 -8.87
CA SER A 46 10.48 19.97 -10.04
C SER A 46 11.57 19.83 -11.11
N ASP A 47 12.79 19.43 -10.73
CA ASP A 47 13.92 19.22 -11.64
C ASP A 47 14.03 17.78 -12.19
N ILE A 48 13.43 16.79 -11.52
CA ILE A 48 13.53 15.37 -11.87
C ILE A 48 12.85 15.06 -13.20
N GLY A 49 11.65 15.59 -13.41
CA GLY A 49 10.87 15.39 -14.65
C GLY A 49 11.62 15.88 -15.90
N PRO A 50 12.00 17.17 -15.96
CA PRO A 50 12.77 17.72 -17.07
C PRO A 50 14.10 17.00 -17.31
N TYR A 51 14.80 16.60 -16.25
CA TYR A 51 16.04 15.81 -16.38
C TYR A 51 15.80 14.49 -17.12
N ARG A 52 14.72 13.79 -16.78
CA ARG A 52 14.35 12.52 -17.43
C ARG A 52 13.95 12.70 -18.89
N GLU A 53 13.23 13.77 -19.22
CA GLU A 53 12.85 14.08 -20.60
C GLU A 53 14.07 14.38 -21.49
N GLN A 54 15.10 15.03 -20.93
CA GLN A 54 16.30 15.41 -21.67
C GLN A 54 17.31 14.26 -21.80
N THR A 55 17.49 13.47 -20.76
CA THR A 55 18.56 12.44 -20.69
C THR A 55 18.04 11.03 -20.94
N GLY A 56 16.74 10.79 -20.74
CA GLY A 56 16.16 9.45 -20.67
C GLY A 56 16.44 8.71 -19.36
N GLU A 57 17.23 9.29 -18.44
CA GLU A 57 17.64 8.65 -17.20
C GLU A 57 16.86 9.16 -15.98
N HIS A 58 16.74 8.30 -14.97
CA HIS A 58 16.21 8.71 -13.68
C HIS A 58 17.30 9.40 -12.87
N SER A 59 17.09 10.68 -12.54
CA SER A 59 17.97 11.37 -11.59
C SER A 59 17.99 10.62 -10.25
N ARG A 60 19.12 10.66 -9.54
CA ARG A 60 19.26 10.19 -8.15
C ARG A 60 19.39 11.33 -7.15
N TRP A 61 19.30 12.56 -7.64
CA TRP A 61 19.52 13.80 -6.90
C TRP A 61 18.49 14.86 -7.34
N THR A 62 17.99 15.64 -6.39
CA THR A 62 17.23 16.87 -6.70
C THR A 62 17.95 18.06 -6.10
N ASN A 63 18.04 19.15 -6.85
CA ASN A 63 18.55 20.44 -6.40
C ASN A 63 17.44 21.37 -5.88
N SER A 64 16.17 20.97 -6.01
CA SER A 64 15.02 21.83 -5.73
C SER A 64 14.78 22.07 -4.24
N ILE A 65 15.43 21.31 -3.36
CA ILE A 65 15.30 21.46 -1.90
C ILE A 65 16.65 21.30 -1.19
N PHE A 66 16.82 22.03 -0.09
CA PHE A 66 17.97 21.95 0.82
C PHE A 66 19.36 22.07 0.17
N SER A 67 19.49 22.83 -0.92
CA SER A 67 20.72 22.94 -1.74
C SER A 67 21.14 21.63 -2.42
N GLY A 68 20.27 20.63 -2.43
CA GLY A 68 20.51 19.33 -3.02
C GLY A 68 20.30 18.18 -2.04
N MET A 69 19.59 17.13 -2.46
CA MET A 69 19.52 15.87 -1.71
C MET A 69 19.26 14.65 -2.60
N PRO A 70 19.56 13.42 -2.11
CA PRO A 70 19.17 12.20 -2.80
C PRO A 70 17.66 12.06 -2.89
N ASN A 71 17.15 11.62 -4.04
CA ASN A 71 15.70 11.51 -4.27
C ASN A 71 15.10 10.14 -3.93
N TYR A 72 15.82 9.29 -3.17
CA TYR A 72 15.40 7.92 -2.83
C TYR A 72 14.00 7.82 -2.19
N GLN A 73 13.58 8.87 -1.48
CA GLN A 73 12.26 8.98 -0.84
C GLN A 73 11.29 9.93 -1.55
N LEU A 74 11.73 10.64 -2.59
CA LEU A 74 10.88 11.61 -3.28
C LEU A 74 10.32 11.05 -4.59
N ASP A 75 11.14 10.28 -5.33
CA ASP A 75 10.72 9.52 -6.51
C ASP A 75 11.43 8.16 -6.52
N PRO A 76 10.98 7.20 -5.68
CA PRO A 76 11.55 5.86 -5.62
C PRO A 76 11.31 5.12 -6.94
N ASN A 77 12.31 5.11 -7.80
CA ASN A 77 12.25 4.39 -9.07
C ASN A 77 13.42 3.42 -9.25
N TYR A 78 13.09 2.13 -9.35
CA TYR A 78 14.05 1.04 -9.46
C TYR A 78 13.60 0.06 -10.53
N ASP A 79 14.51 -0.35 -11.41
CA ASP A 79 14.22 -1.28 -12.51
C ASP A 79 13.68 -2.62 -12.00
N SER A 80 14.12 -3.06 -10.82
CA SER A 80 13.63 -4.26 -10.13
C SER A 80 12.13 -4.23 -9.86
N GLN A 81 11.52 -3.04 -9.79
CA GLN A 81 10.09 -2.86 -9.57
C GLN A 81 9.28 -2.72 -10.86
N THR A 82 9.91 -2.75 -12.04
CA THR A 82 9.20 -2.54 -13.33
C THR A 82 8.04 -3.51 -13.52
N ALA A 83 8.25 -4.80 -13.19
CA ALA A 83 7.21 -5.81 -13.35
C ALA A 83 6.03 -5.58 -12.39
N ILE A 84 6.29 -5.23 -11.13
CA ILE A 84 5.23 -4.99 -10.15
C ILE A 84 4.49 -3.67 -10.41
N LYS A 85 5.19 -2.64 -10.92
CA LYS A 85 4.58 -1.38 -11.38
C LYS A 85 3.63 -1.62 -12.55
N LYS A 86 4.06 -2.37 -13.57
CA LYS A 86 3.18 -2.77 -14.69
C LYS A 86 1.95 -3.54 -14.22
N PHE A 87 2.11 -4.46 -13.26
CA PHE A 87 0.96 -5.15 -12.66
C PHE A 87 0.04 -4.15 -11.94
N SER A 88 0.60 -3.19 -11.21
CA SER A 88 -0.15 -2.13 -10.55
C SER A 88 -0.99 -1.34 -11.56
N ASP A 89 -0.41 -0.89 -12.67
CA ASP A 89 -1.11 -0.12 -13.70
C ASP A 89 -2.31 -0.89 -14.28
N ILE A 90 -2.12 -2.19 -14.53
CA ILE A 90 -3.18 -3.10 -14.97
C ILE A 90 -4.25 -3.26 -13.88
N TYR A 91 -3.85 -3.47 -12.62
CA TYR A 91 -4.78 -3.57 -11.49
C TYR A 91 -5.58 -2.27 -11.28
N HIS A 92 -4.98 -1.13 -11.58
CA HIS A 92 -5.59 0.21 -11.55
C HIS A 92 -6.46 0.49 -12.78
N LEU A 93 -6.46 -0.40 -13.77
CA LEU A 93 -7.19 -0.28 -15.03
C LEU A 93 -6.85 0.99 -15.82
N TYR A 94 -5.67 1.57 -15.60
CA TYR A 94 -5.25 2.86 -16.18
C TYR A 94 -6.28 3.99 -15.93
N LEU A 95 -7.03 3.90 -14.83
CA LEU A 95 -8.02 4.91 -14.46
C LEU A 95 -7.34 6.23 -14.05
N PRO A 96 -8.02 7.39 -14.18
CA PRO A 96 -7.48 8.67 -13.74
C PRO A 96 -7.08 8.67 -12.26
N THR A 97 -6.10 9.50 -11.89
CA THR A 97 -5.42 9.49 -10.58
C THR A 97 -6.36 9.30 -9.37
N TYR A 98 -7.36 10.16 -9.21
CA TYR A 98 -8.28 10.08 -8.07
C TYR A 98 -9.28 8.92 -8.17
N VAL A 99 -9.68 8.57 -9.39
CA VAL A 99 -10.62 7.48 -9.66
C VAL A 99 -10.01 6.15 -9.28
N TRP A 100 -8.74 5.92 -9.66
CA TRP A 100 -8.09 4.64 -9.36
C TRP A 100 -7.86 4.48 -7.86
N TYR A 101 -7.54 5.54 -7.10
CA TYR A 101 -7.39 5.48 -5.65
C TYR A 101 -8.63 4.90 -4.96
N LEU A 102 -9.82 5.40 -5.29
CA LEU A 102 -11.06 4.88 -4.72
C LEU A 102 -11.41 3.50 -5.29
N PHE A 103 -11.17 3.28 -6.58
CA PHE A 103 -11.40 1.98 -7.20
C PHE A 103 -10.59 0.87 -6.53
N VAL A 104 -9.29 1.06 -6.27
CA VAL A 104 -8.45 0.02 -5.64
C VAL A 104 -8.87 -0.29 -4.22
N MET A 105 -9.34 0.72 -3.48
CA MET A 105 -9.92 0.52 -2.17
C MET A 105 -11.16 -0.37 -2.25
N LEU A 106 -12.08 -0.05 -3.16
CA LEU A 106 -13.30 -0.81 -3.38
C LEU A 106 -12.99 -2.25 -3.83
N ILE A 107 -12.18 -2.44 -4.87
CA ILE A 107 -11.90 -3.76 -5.43
C ILE A 107 -11.04 -4.61 -4.49
N GLY A 108 -10.11 -4.01 -3.74
CA GLY A 108 -9.30 -4.71 -2.74
C GLY A 108 -10.16 -5.33 -1.65
N PHE A 109 -11.09 -4.55 -1.08
CA PHE A 109 -12.02 -5.06 -0.07
C PHE A 109 -13.05 -6.03 -0.66
N TYR A 110 -13.51 -5.79 -1.89
CA TYR A 110 -14.36 -6.72 -2.62
C TYR A 110 -13.70 -8.10 -2.74
N ILE A 111 -12.44 -8.18 -3.15
CA ILE A 111 -11.67 -9.43 -3.25
C ILE A 111 -11.67 -10.18 -1.90
N LEU A 112 -11.43 -9.47 -0.79
CA LEU A 112 -11.50 -10.04 0.56
C LEU A 112 -12.89 -10.64 0.85
N MET A 113 -13.95 -9.89 0.62
CA MET A 113 -15.33 -10.35 0.86
C MET A 113 -15.68 -11.58 0.02
N ARG A 114 -15.23 -11.63 -1.23
CA ARG A 114 -15.41 -12.80 -2.11
C ARG A 114 -14.65 -14.01 -1.62
N VAL A 115 -13.42 -13.85 -1.14
CA VAL A 115 -12.68 -14.92 -0.47
C VAL A 115 -13.39 -15.38 0.80
N MET A 116 -14.00 -14.46 1.56
CA MET A 116 -14.82 -14.78 2.73
C MET A 116 -16.14 -15.52 2.38
N LYS A 117 -16.39 -15.80 1.09
CA LYS A 117 -17.58 -16.48 0.56
C LYS A 117 -18.86 -15.64 0.66
N MET A 118 -18.75 -14.32 0.75
CA MET A 118 -19.90 -13.43 0.71
C MET A 118 -20.45 -13.32 -0.71
N LEU A 119 -21.77 -13.12 -0.86
CA LEU A 119 -22.42 -12.92 -2.15
C LEU A 119 -21.89 -11.63 -2.83
N PRO A 120 -21.91 -11.55 -4.18
CA PRO A 120 -21.39 -10.38 -4.92
C PRO A 120 -21.99 -9.06 -4.44
N LEU A 121 -23.31 -9.00 -4.25
CA LEU A 121 -23.99 -7.80 -3.76
C LEU A 121 -23.51 -7.37 -2.37
N MET A 122 -23.39 -8.31 -1.43
CA MET A 122 -22.89 -8.04 -0.08
C MET A 122 -21.42 -7.63 -0.09
N SER A 123 -20.65 -8.15 -1.04
CA SER A 123 -19.25 -7.79 -1.23
C SER A 123 -19.12 -6.36 -1.76
N VAL A 124 -19.99 -5.94 -2.68
CA VAL A 124 -20.06 -4.55 -3.16
C VAL A 124 -20.45 -3.62 -2.00
N LEU A 125 -21.51 -3.94 -1.25
CA LEU A 125 -21.95 -3.12 -0.12
C LEU A 125 -20.86 -2.99 0.95
N GLY A 126 -20.19 -4.08 1.31
CA GLY A 126 -19.08 -4.05 2.26
C GLY A 126 -17.90 -3.21 1.75
N ALA A 127 -17.57 -3.34 0.47
CA ALA A 127 -16.53 -2.52 -0.16
C ALA A 127 -16.86 -1.03 -0.11
N ILE A 128 -18.10 -0.64 -0.42
CA ILE A 128 -18.58 0.74 -0.37
C ILE A 128 -18.46 1.30 1.06
N ILE A 129 -18.99 0.57 2.05
CA ILE A 129 -18.95 0.99 3.46
C ILE A 129 -17.51 1.20 3.94
N TRP A 130 -16.61 0.29 3.56
CA TRP A 130 -15.21 0.38 3.94
C TRP A 130 -14.48 1.53 3.25
N ALA A 131 -14.54 1.59 1.91
CA ALA A 131 -13.79 2.56 1.12
C ALA A 131 -14.30 4.01 1.30
N LEU A 132 -15.60 4.18 1.53
CA LEU A 132 -16.21 5.50 1.81
C LEU A 132 -16.26 5.83 3.30
N SER A 133 -15.57 5.06 4.16
CA SER A 133 -15.38 5.48 5.55
C SER A 133 -14.60 6.79 5.59
N TYR A 134 -15.04 7.70 6.48
CA TYR A 134 -14.63 9.11 6.51
C TYR A 134 -13.12 9.33 6.39
N TYR A 135 -12.33 8.50 7.07
CA TYR A 135 -10.88 8.59 7.12
C TYR A 135 -10.18 8.48 5.75
N PHE A 136 -10.61 7.56 4.88
CA PHE A 136 -9.93 7.36 3.59
C PHE A 136 -10.13 8.53 2.63
N ILE A 137 -11.31 9.15 2.69
CA ILE A 137 -11.63 10.33 1.88
C ILE A 137 -10.79 11.53 2.33
N ILE A 138 -10.64 11.74 3.64
CA ILE A 138 -9.79 12.83 4.17
C ILE A 138 -8.35 12.67 3.71
N ILE A 139 -7.80 11.45 3.76
CA ILE A 139 -6.41 11.18 3.34
C ILE A 139 -6.19 11.50 1.87
N ILE A 140 -7.18 11.20 1.01
CA ILE A 140 -7.12 11.59 -0.41
C ILE A 140 -7.04 13.12 -0.53
N GLY A 141 -7.89 13.83 0.22
CA GLY A 141 -7.89 15.30 0.26
C GLY A 141 -6.58 15.90 0.78
N ALA A 142 -5.95 15.26 1.78
CA ALA A 142 -4.68 15.68 2.35
C ALA A 142 -3.45 15.29 1.50
N GLY A 143 -3.63 14.51 0.43
CA GLY A 143 -2.52 14.08 -0.45
C GLY A 143 -1.61 13.02 0.16
N HIS A 144 -2.01 12.40 1.27
CA HIS A 144 -1.30 11.32 1.95
C HIS A 144 -1.43 9.98 1.20
N ILE A 145 -1.16 10.01 -0.11
CA ILE A 145 -1.50 8.96 -1.06
C ILE A 145 -0.73 7.67 -0.78
N TRP A 146 0.53 7.74 -0.38
CA TRP A 146 1.34 6.54 -0.11
C TRP A 146 0.76 5.72 1.04
N LYS A 147 0.19 6.39 2.06
CA LYS A 147 -0.52 5.74 3.16
C LYS A 147 -1.80 5.07 2.67
N LEU A 148 -2.57 5.79 1.85
CA LEU A 148 -3.82 5.30 1.25
C LEU A 148 -3.58 4.05 0.40
N THR A 149 -2.64 4.11 -0.53
CA THR A 149 -2.36 3.01 -1.47
C THR A 149 -1.86 1.78 -0.73
N THR A 150 -1.01 1.96 0.28
CA THR A 150 -0.56 0.87 1.17
C THR A 150 -1.74 0.20 1.90
N LEU A 151 -2.73 0.99 2.34
CA LEU A 151 -3.96 0.48 2.98
C LEU A 151 -4.91 -0.20 1.99
N ALA A 152 -4.98 0.25 0.74
CA ALA A 152 -5.79 -0.38 -0.31
C ALA A 152 -5.37 -1.83 -0.59
N TYR A 153 -4.08 -2.13 -0.46
CA TYR A 153 -3.54 -3.47 -0.69
C TYR A 153 -3.63 -4.40 0.53
N VAL A 154 -4.02 -3.90 1.72
CA VAL A 154 -4.20 -4.73 2.93
C VAL A 154 -5.31 -5.77 2.75
N PRO A 155 -6.57 -5.42 2.41
CA PRO A 155 -7.63 -6.41 2.29
C PRO A 155 -7.34 -7.57 1.30
N PRO A 156 -6.82 -7.34 0.08
CA PRO A 156 -6.52 -8.44 -0.83
C PRO A 156 -5.30 -9.27 -0.37
N THR A 157 -4.36 -8.70 0.38
CA THR A 157 -3.30 -9.48 1.05
C THR A 157 -3.88 -10.42 2.11
N ILE A 158 -4.79 -9.93 2.95
CA ILE A 158 -5.55 -10.75 3.92
C ILE A 158 -6.31 -11.87 3.18
N ALA A 159 -6.92 -11.55 2.04
CA ALA A 159 -7.63 -12.52 1.21
C ALA A 159 -6.70 -13.67 0.76
N GLY A 160 -5.46 -13.36 0.34
CA GLY A 160 -4.44 -14.36 0.00
C GLY A 160 -4.07 -15.25 1.19
N ILE A 161 -3.86 -14.64 2.36
CA ILE A 161 -3.56 -15.35 3.61
C ILE A 161 -4.69 -16.32 3.98
N ILE A 162 -5.95 -15.86 3.93
CA ILE A 162 -7.12 -16.68 4.21
C ILE A 162 -7.20 -17.85 3.22
N LEU A 163 -6.94 -17.64 1.93
CA LEU A 163 -6.94 -18.70 0.93
C LEU A 163 -5.86 -19.76 1.21
N ALA A 164 -4.65 -19.33 1.57
CA ALA A 164 -3.55 -20.24 1.89
C ALA A 164 -3.90 -21.12 3.09
N TYR A 165 -4.37 -20.55 4.21
CA TYR A 165 -4.82 -21.33 5.37
C TYR A 165 -6.07 -22.18 5.06
N ARG A 166 -6.87 -21.78 4.06
CA ARG A 166 -7.96 -22.60 3.52
C ARG A 166 -7.51 -23.78 2.64
N GLY A 167 -6.20 -24.06 2.57
CA GLY A 167 -5.62 -25.18 1.85
C GLY A 167 -5.36 -24.90 0.37
N LYS A 168 -5.67 -23.68 -0.11
CA LYS A 168 -5.39 -23.25 -1.48
C LYS A 168 -4.01 -22.58 -1.53
N TYR A 169 -2.96 -23.38 -1.31
CA TYR A 169 -1.60 -22.89 -1.06
C TYR A 169 -1.07 -21.99 -2.17
N LEU A 170 -1.06 -22.46 -3.42
CA LEU A 170 -0.50 -21.72 -4.55
C LEU A 170 -1.26 -20.41 -4.86
N PRO A 171 -2.59 -20.41 -5.11
CA PRO A 171 -3.29 -19.16 -5.41
C PRO A 171 -3.36 -18.22 -4.20
N GLY A 172 -3.39 -18.75 -2.96
CA GLY A 172 -3.33 -17.93 -1.75
C GLY A 172 -1.97 -17.26 -1.58
N ALA A 173 -0.88 -18.00 -1.77
CA ALA A 173 0.48 -17.47 -1.72
C ALA A 173 0.74 -16.46 -2.86
N LEU A 174 0.28 -16.74 -4.08
CA LEU A 174 0.42 -15.80 -5.20
C LEU A 174 -0.32 -14.48 -4.93
N LEU A 175 -1.57 -14.56 -4.47
CA LEU A 175 -2.36 -13.38 -4.14
C LEU A 175 -1.71 -12.57 -3.00
N ALA A 176 -1.27 -13.26 -1.94
CA ALA A 176 -0.56 -12.62 -0.84
C ALA A 176 0.77 -11.99 -1.29
N ALA A 177 1.56 -12.68 -2.11
CA ALA A 177 2.85 -12.18 -2.60
C ALA A 177 2.68 -10.92 -3.44
N VAL A 178 1.74 -10.92 -4.38
CA VAL A 178 1.49 -9.78 -5.28
C VAL A 178 1.04 -8.55 -4.50
N PHE A 179 0.04 -8.70 -3.63
CA PHE A 179 -0.48 -7.56 -2.88
C PHE A 179 0.44 -7.09 -1.76
N ALA A 180 1.21 -7.99 -1.13
CA ALA A 180 2.29 -7.58 -0.22
C ALA A 180 3.42 -6.86 -0.98
N ALA A 181 3.77 -7.29 -2.19
CA ALA A 181 4.76 -6.61 -3.02
C ALA A 181 4.29 -5.20 -3.41
N LEU A 182 3.03 -5.04 -3.79
CA LEU A 182 2.42 -3.73 -4.05
C LEU A 182 2.37 -2.86 -2.79
N GLN A 183 2.06 -3.45 -1.64
CA GLN A 183 2.04 -2.74 -0.36
C GLN A 183 3.41 -2.17 0.00
N ILE A 184 4.48 -2.95 -0.19
CA ILE A 184 5.85 -2.47 0.04
C ILE A 184 6.23 -1.42 -1.02
N GLN A 185 5.86 -1.65 -2.28
CA GLN A 185 6.15 -0.74 -3.39
C GLN A 185 5.47 0.63 -3.24
N ALA A 186 4.30 0.70 -2.60
CA ALA A 186 3.62 1.94 -2.22
C ALA A 186 4.42 2.82 -1.24
N ASN A 187 5.55 2.31 -0.74
CA ASN A 187 6.59 3.04 -0.02
C ASN A 187 6.16 3.68 1.31
N HIS A 188 5.16 3.08 2.00
CA HIS A 188 4.79 3.47 3.36
C HIS A 188 5.10 2.36 4.38
N LEU A 189 6.39 2.09 4.62
CA LEU A 189 6.87 0.99 5.47
C LEU A 189 6.25 0.93 6.87
N GLN A 190 5.90 2.07 7.46
CA GLN A 190 5.26 2.12 8.77
C GLN A 190 3.89 1.42 8.80
N MET A 191 3.06 1.57 7.75
CA MET A 191 1.75 0.90 7.71
C MET A 191 1.90 -0.59 7.41
N THR A 192 2.87 -0.95 6.55
CA THR A 192 3.26 -2.35 6.32
C THR A 192 3.70 -3.02 7.62
N TYR A 193 4.50 -2.35 8.43
CA TYR A 193 4.91 -2.84 9.75
C TYR A 193 3.72 -3.07 10.69
N TYR A 194 2.78 -2.11 10.77
CA TYR A 194 1.56 -2.30 11.59
C TYR A 194 0.72 -3.49 11.12
N PHE A 195 0.66 -3.72 9.81
CA PHE A 195 -0.07 -4.85 9.26
C PHE A 195 0.55 -6.21 9.63
N LEU A 196 1.87 -6.30 9.85
CA LEU A 196 2.50 -7.55 10.31
C LEU A 196 1.92 -8.05 11.64
N PHE A 197 1.51 -7.16 12.54
CA PHE A 197 0.82 -7.57 13.78
C PHE A 197 -0.52 -8.23 13.50
N VAL A 198 -1.28 -7.72 12.53
CA VAL A 198 -2.55 -8.33 12.11
C VAL A 198 -2.29 -9.73 11.54
N ILE A 199 -1.28 -9.86 10.66
CA ILE A 199 -0.88 -11.17 10.11
C ILE A 199 -0.47 -12.14 11.22
N PHE A 200 0.30 -11.66 12.21
CA PHE A 200 0.73 -12.47 13.35
C PHE A 200 -0.46 -13.02 14.14
N PHE A 201 -1.39 -12.15 14.55
CA PHE A 201 -2.58 -12.59 15.29
C PHE A 201 -3.48 -13.51 14.44
N MET A 202 -3.57 -13.28 13.13
CA MET A 202 -4.26 -14.20 12.22
C MET A 202 -3.57 -15.58 12.19
N ALA A 203 -2.24 -15.61 12.07
CA ALA A 203 -1.48 -16.86 12.07
C ALA A 203 -1.67 -17.63 13.38
N VAL A 204 -1.65 -16.94 14.53
CA VAL A 204 -1.94 -17.53 15.84
C VAL A 204 -3.37 -18.09 15.88
N ALA A 205 -4.37 -17.35 15.41
CA ALA A 205 -5.75 -17.81 15.36
C ALA A 205 -5.90 -19.08 14.49
N TYR A 206 -5.27 -19.11 13.31
CA TYR A 206 -5.27 -20.28 12.43
C TYR A 206 -4.49 -21.45 13.02
N PHE A 207 -3.40 -21.20 13.76
CA PHE A 207 -2.65 -22.23 14.47
C PHE A 207 -3.53 -22.89 15.54
N VAL A 208 -4.18 -22.08 16.40
CA VAL A 208 -5.10 -22.58 17.43
C VAL A 208 -6.25 -23.39 16.81
N SER A 209 -6.82 -22.92 15.69
CA SER A 209 -7.86 -23.65 14.96
C SER A 209 -7.34 -24.99 14.42
N ALA A 210 -6.14 -24.99 13.83
CA ALA A 210 -5.51 -26.20 13.30
C ALA A 210 -5.15 -27.23 14.39
N CYS A 211 -4.77 -26.78 15.59
CA CYS A 211 -4.58 -27.64 16.75
C CYS A 211 -5.89 -28.32 17.15
N LYS A 212 -6.98 -27.55 17.27
CA LYS A 212 -8.31 -28.07 17.64
C LYS A 212 -8.86 -29.05 16.60
N GLU A 213 -8.70 -28.73 15.32
CA GLU A 213 -9.18 -29.54 14.20
C GLU A 213 -8.23 -30.68 13.79
N LYS A 214 -7.08 -30.84 14.47
CA LYS A 214 -6.02 -31.80 14.13
C LYS A 214 -5.51 -31.68 12.68
N GLN A 215 -5.48 -30.46 12.14
CA GLN A 215 -5.05 -30.13 10.77
C GLN A 215 -3.68 -29.41 10.74
N LEU A 216 -2.80 -29.68 11.70
CA LEU A 216 -1.45 -29.08 11.77
C LEU A 216 -0.64 -29.18 10.45
N PRO A 217 -0.62 -30.31 9.72
CA PRO A 217 0.12 -30.36 8.45
C PRO A 217 -0.35 -29.33 7.42
N ARG A 218 -1.64 -29.03 7.38
CA ARG A 218 -2.21 -28.01 6.50
C ARG A 218 -1.79 -26.61 6.93
N PHE A 219 -1.76 -26.33 8.22
CA PHE A 219 -1.27 -25.06 8.76
C PHE A 219 0.20 -24.81 8.38
N PHE A 220 1.08 -25.78 8.58
CA PHE A 220 2.50 -25.62 8.25
C PHE A 220 2.74 -25.49 6.74
N LYS A 221 2.01 -26.24 5.90
CA LYS A 221 2.06 -26.07 4.44
C LYS A 221 1.62 -24.67 4.01
N ALA A 222 0.52 -24.17 4.58
CA ALA A 222 0.04 -22.82 4.32
C ALA A 222 1.04 -21.75 4.78
N THR A 223 1.57 -21.90 6.00
CA THR A 223 2.57 -20.98 6.57
C THR A 223 3.83 -20.96 5.72
N GLY A 224 4.34 -22.12 5.31
CA GLY A 224 5.50 -22.21 4.41
C GLY A 224 5.24 -21.52 3.06
N ALA A 225 4.06 -21.71 2.47
CA ALA A 225 3.69 -21.02 1.24
C ALA A 225 3.61 -19.48 1.43
N LEU A 226 3.11 -19.01 2.57
CA LEU A 226 3.06 -17.58 2.91
C LEU A 226 4.45 -17.00 3.21
N VAL A 227 5.36 -17.76 3.81
CA VAL A 227 6.76 -17.35 3.99
C VAL A 227 7.43 -17.17 2.64
N VAL A 228 7.23 -18.10 1.70
CA VAL A 228 7.72 -17.95 0.32
C VAL A 228 7.12 -16.71 -0.33
N ALA A 229 5.83 -16.46 -0.16
CA ALA A 229 5.17 -15.25 -0.66
C ALA A 229 5.79 -13.96 -0.08
N ALA A 230 6.09 -13.94 1.22
CA ALA A 230 6.73 -12.81 1.88
C ALA A 230 8.15 -12.57 1.36
N ILE A 231 8.95 -13.63 1.19
CA ILE A 231 10.30 -13.54 0.61
C ILE A 231 10.24 -12.95 -0.81
N LEU A 232 9.29 -13.39 -1.64
CA LEU A 232 9.10 -12.85 -2.98
C LEU A 232 8.73 -11.37 -2.95
N ALA A 233 7.79 -10.99 -2.08
CA ALA A 233 7.34 -9.60 -1.93
C ALA A 233 8.48 -8.66 -1.50
N VAL A 234 9.32 -9.09 -0.56
CA VAL A 234 10.50 -8.35 -0.11
C VAL A 234 11.56 -8.29 -1.22
N SER A 235 11.82 -9.40 -1.89
CA SER A 235 12.85 -9.49 -2.94
C SER A 235 12.59 -8.53 -4.11
N VAL A 236 11.34 -8.42 -4.57
CA VAL A 236 10.95 -7.48 -5.65
C VAL A 236 11.21 -6.03 -5.25
N ASN A 237 11.13 -5.73 -3.96
CA ASN A 237 11.27 -4.37 -3.41
C ASN A 237 12.61 -4.12 -2.73
N LEU A 238 13.57 -5.03 -2.85
CA LEU A 238 14.81 -5.00 -2.08
C LEU A 238 15.58 -3.70 -2.30
N SER A 239 15.67 -3.22 -3.54
CA SER A 239 16.32 -1.95 -3.89
C SER A 239 15.72 -0.77 -3.12
N SER A 240 14.38 -0.66 -3.11
CA SER A 240 13.68 0.43 -2.42
C SER A 240 13.84 0.33 -0.90
N ILE A 241 13.74 -0.87 -0.34
CA ILE A 241 13.92 -1.11 1.10
C ILE A 241 15.35 -0.75 1.51
N TYR A 242 16.34 -1.19 0.74
CA TYR A 242 17.76 -0.95 1.01
C TYR A 242 18.09 0.55 1.01
N HIS A 243 17.69 1.27 -0.03
CA HIS A 243 17.93 2.72 -0.09
C HIS A 243 17.14 3.49 0.97
N THR A 244 15.96 3.02 1.36
CA THR A 244 15.23 3.57 2.50
C THR A 244 15.97 3.36 3.80
N TYR A 245 16.52 2.16 4.00
CA TYR A 245 17.31 1.84 5.18
C TYR A 245 18.58 2.69 5.26
N GLU A 246 19.34 2.80 4.17
CA GLU A 246 20.54 3.65 4.12
C GLU A 246 20.19 5.13 4.37
N TYR A 247 19.18 5.66 3.67
CA TYR A 247 18.74 7.04 3.86
C TYR A 247 18.23 7.30 5.29
N SER A 248 17.59 6.32 5.93
CA SER A 248 17.06 6.50 7.29
C SER A 248 18.16 6.81 8.32
N LYS A 249 19.37 6.28 8.12
CA LYS A 249 20.53 6.51 9.00
C LYS A 249 21.02 7.95 8.95
N GLU A 250 20.96 8.56 7.77
CA GLU A 250 21.41 9.93 7.48
C GLU A 250 20.29 10.98 7.66
N SER A 251 19.13 10.57 8.16
CA SER A 251 17.97 11.44 8.37
C SER A 251 17.78 11.78 9.84
N ILE A 252 16.83 12.67 10.14
CA ILE A 252 16.36 12.96 11.51
C ILE A 252 15.82 11.72 12.27
N ARG A 253 15.60 10.60 11.56
CA ARG A 253 15.19 9.31 12.14
C ARG A 253 16.38 8.45 12.57
N GLY A 254 17.59 8.79 12.13
CA GLY A 254 18.84 8.12 12.48
C GLY A 254 19.34 8.47 13.88
N LYS A 255 20.62 8.25 14.10
CA LYS A 255 21.26 8.61 15.37
C LYS A 255 21.32 10.14 15.48
N ARG A 256 21.01 10.68 16.66
CA ARG A 256 21.15 12.12 16.92
C ARG A 256 22.63 12.46 17.10
N GLU A 257 23.12 13.41 16.32
CA GLU A 257 24.45 14.01 16.51
C GLU A 257 24.45 15.06 17.64
N LEU A 258 23.30 15.71 17.89
CA LEU A 258 23.14 16.73 18.92
C LEU A 258 22.07 16.32 19.94
N VAL A 259 22.46 16.22 21.21
CA VAL A 259 21.55 15.97 22.34
C VAL A 259 21.16 17.32 22.95
N LYS A 260 19.86 17.64 22.97
CA LYS A 260 19.38 18.78 23.77
C LYS A 260 19.42 18.39 25.24
N GLU A 261 20.14 19.12 26.09
CA GLU A 261 20.08 18.89 27.53
C GLU A 261 18.66 19.20 28.06
N ASN A 262 18.15 18.35 28.97
CA ASN A 262 16.90 18.55 29.73
C ASN A 262 15.60 18.67 28.91
N SER A 263 15.29 17.70 28.04
CA SER A 263 13.91 17.57 27.50
C SER A 263 13.27 16.24 27.93
N ALA A 264 12.13 16.36 28.62
CA ALA A 264 11.32 15.23 29.10
C ALA A 264 10.59 14.46 27.97
N ASP A 265 10.58 15.00 26.75
CA ASP A 265 9.90 14.42 25.58
C ASP A 265 10.88 13.64 24.66
N GLN A 266 12.12 13.44 25.13
CA GLN A 266 13.16 12.76 24.36
C GLN A 266 13.06 11.25 24.42
N THR A 267 13.21 10.63 23.26
CA THR A 267 13.54 9.22 23.11
C THR A 267 15.06 9.03 23.14
N ASN A 268 15.54 7.84 23.52
CA ASN A 268 16.98 7.54 23.61
C ASN A 268 17.72 7.64 22.25
N SER A 269 17.00 7.67 21.11
CA SER A 269 17.53 7.84 19.75
C SER A 269 16.39 8.14 18.77
N GLY A 270 16.66 8.90 17.69
CA GLY A 270 15.69 9.14 16.61
C GLY A 270 14.78 10.34 16.86
N LEU A 271 13.47 10.21 16.62
CA LEU A 271 12.49 11.31 16.74
C LEU A 271 11.89 11.40 18.14
N ASP A 272 11.51 12.62 18.57
CA ASP A 272 10.78 12.83 19.82
C ASP A 272 9.39 12.19 19.74
N ARG A 273 8.85 11.76 20.89
CA ARG A 273 7.60 10.98 20.91
C ARG A 273 6.42 11.78 20.37
N SER A 274 6.32 13.05 20.77
CA SER A 274 5.32 13.99 20.26
C SER A 274 5.39 14.15 18.74
N TYR A 275 6.59 14.28 18.18
CA TYR A 275 6.81 14.41 16.74
C TYR A 275 6.35 13.17 15.97
N ILE A 276 6.59 11.96 16.49
CA ILE A 276 6.14 10.70 15.86
C ILE A 276 4.62 10.66 15.75
N THR A 277 3.90 11.17 16.76
CA THR A 277 2.43 11.12 16.81
C THR A 277 1.72 12.31 16.15
N ALA A 278 2.43 13.44 15.96
CA ALA A 278 1.84 14.70 15.49
C ALA A 278 1.06 14.58 14.18
N TRP A 279 1.52 13.73 13.26
CA TRP A 279 0.95 13.58 11.92
C TRP A 279 0.19 12.25 11.74
N SER A 280 0.00 11.49 12.82
CA SER A 280 -0.65 10.17 12.74
C SER A 280 -2.18 10.24 12.78
N TYR A 281 -2.76 11.29 13.39
CA TYR A 281 -4.19 11.39 13.66
C TYR A 281 -4.99 12.31 12.73
N GLY A 282 -4.32 13.08 11.86
CA GLY A 282 -4.97 14.06 10.98
C GLY A 282 -5.34 15.33 11.72
#